data_AF-A0AAJ2U5S5-F1
#
_entry.id   AF-A0AAJ2U5S5-F1
#
_cell.length_a   1.000
_cell.length_b   1.000
_cell.length_c   1.000
_cell.angle_alpha   90.00
_cell.angle_beta   90.00
_cell.angle_gamma   90.00
#
_symmetry.space_group_name_H-M   'P 1'
#
loop_
_entity.id
_entity.type
_entity.pdbx_description
1 polymer ?
#
loop_
_entity_poly.entity_id
_entity_poly.type
_entity_poly.pdbx_seq_one_letter_code
_entity_poly.pdbx_strand_id
1 'polypeptide(L)'
;RRESVAEHTWRLSFMAILIEPFLEREVDMLKLLKMITIHDLVEIEAGDIPAFDTLTSDEMKSAKAHNEQKAIENFRTKLNHKLGEE
;
A
#
# COMPACT_ATOMS: atom_id res chain seq x y z
N ARG A 1 -2.55 -14.18 16.84
CA ARG A 1 -3.14 -12.82 16.68
C ARG A 1 -3.22 -12.51 15.20
N ARG A 2 -4.16 -11.67 14.75
CA ARG A 2 -4.13 -11.12 13.39
C ARG A 2 -3.05 -10.03 13.33
N GLU A 3 -2.27 -10.03 12.26
CA GLU A 3 -1.32 -8.97 11.95
C GLU A 3 -2.07 -7.65 11.70
N SER A 4 -1.50 -6.53 12.13
CA SER A 4 -1.95 -5.19 11.73
C SER A 4 -1.25 -4.70 10.46
N VAL A 5 -1.86 -3.76 9.75
CA VAL A 5 -1.30 -3.11 8.55
C VAL A 5 0.08 -2.48 8.81
N ALA A 6 0.28 -1.90 10.00
CA ALA A 6 1.56 -1.33 10.40
C ALA A 6 2.66 -2.41 10.54
N GLU A 7 2.31 -3.58 11.08
CA GLU A 7 3.24 -4.71 11.21
C GLU A 7 3.57 -5.35 9.88
N HIS A 8 2.58 -5.43 8.99
CA HIS A 8 2.76 -5.84 7.61
C HIS A 8 3.77 -4.95 6.89
N THR A 9 3.51 -3.64 6.92
CA THR A 9 4.35 -2.60 6.29
C THR A 9 5.77 -2.60 6.86
N TRP A 10 5.89 -2.70 8.18
CA TRP A 10 7.19 -2.79 8.87
C TRP A 10 7.96 -4.03 8.41
N ARG A 11 7.37 -5.22 8.49
CA ARG A 11 8.05 -6.46 8.07
C ARG A 11 8.44 -6.43 6.59
N LEU A 12 7.58 -5.92 5.71
CA LEU A 12 7.88 -5.78 4.28
C LEU A 12 9.08 -4.85 4.04
N SER A 13 9.20 -3.78 4.81
CA SER A 13 10.35 -2.87 4.75
C SER A 13 11.66 -3.58 5.14
N PHE A 14 11.64 -4.39 6.20
CA PHE A 14 12.80 -5.23 6.57
C PHE A 14 13.14 -6.25 5.51
N MET A 15 12.13 -6.92 4.95
CA MET A 15 12.34 -7.89 3.88
C MET A 15 13.00 -7.25 2.65
N ALA A 16 12.57 -6.05 2.25
CA ALA A 16 13.18 -5.32 1.15
C ALA A 16 14.67 -5.02 1.40
N ILE A 17 15.01 -4.55 2.61
CA ILE A 17 16.41 -4.27 3.00
C ILE A 17 17.24 -5.56 3.00
N LEU A 18 16.69 -6.67 3.50
CA LEU A 18 17.41 -7.94 3.57
C LEU A 18 17.63 -8.58 2.19
N ILE A 19 16.71 -8.37 1.25
CA ILE A 19 16.77 -8.96 -0.09
C ILE A 19 17.61 -8.12 -1.06
N GLU A 20 17.74 -6.80 -0.85
CA GLU A 20 18.51 -5.88 -1.70
C GLU A 20 19.85 -6.46 -2.21
N PRO A 21 20.72 -7.05 -1.36
CA PRO A 21 22.03 -7.54 -1.80
C PRO A 21 21.96 -8.74 -2.76
N PHE A 22 20.80 -9.40 -2.86
CA PHE A 22 20.56 -10.58 -3.69
C PHE A 22 19.88 -10.23 -5.02
N LEU A 23 19.56 -8.95 -5.26
CA LEU A 23 18.91 -8.53 -6.50
C LEU A 23 19.93 -8.44 -7.63
N GLU A 24 19.62 -9.05 -8.77
CA GLU A 24 20.47 -8.99 -9.99
C GLU A 24 20.49 -7.60 -10.63
N ARG A 25 19.52 -6.75 -10.29
CA ARG A 25 19.36 -5.40 -10.82
C ARG A 25 19.38 -4.40 -9.68
N GLU A 26 20.05 -3.28 -9.92
CA GLU A 26 20.02 -2.15 -8.99
C GLU A 26 18.58 -1.64 -8.84
N VAL A 27 18.18 -1.45 -7.59
CA VAL A 27 16.87 -0.91 -7.22
C VAL A 27 17.10 0.35 -6.40
N ASP A 28 16.38 1.41 -6.73
CA ASP A 28 16.33 2.61 -5.88
C ASP A 28 15.60 2.27 -4.57
N MET A 29 16.38 1.96 -3.53
CA MET A 29 15.86 1.58 -2.22
C MET A 29 15.10 2.71 -1.54
N LEU A 30 15.46 3.97 -1.79
CA LEU A 30 14.74 5.09 -1.22
C LEU A 30 13.33 5.17 -1.80
N LYS A 31 13.20 5.00 -3.12
CA LYS A 31 11.90 4.93 -3.79
C LYS A 31 11.11 3.70 -3.32
N LEU A 32 11.75 2.54 -3.22
CA LEU A 32 11.10 1.30 -2.78
C LEU A 32 10.54 1.43 -1.35
N LEU A 33 11.35 1.91 -0.41
CA LEU A 33 10.92 2.08 0.98
C LEU A 33 9.83 3.14 1.13
N LYS A 34 9.88 4.23 0.35
CA LYS A 34 8.77 5.21 0.29
C LYS A 34 7.47 4.55 -0.19
N MET A 35 7.52 3.75 -1.25
CA MET A 35 6.35 3.03 -1.77
C MET A 35 5.79 2.05 -0.73
N ILE A 36 6.64 1.20 -0.15
CA ILE A 36 6.24 0.24 0.89
C ILE A 36 5.57 0.97 2.06
N THR A 37 6.16 2.07 2.53
CA THR A 37 5.64 2.80 3.71
C THR A 37 4.22 3.31 3.51
N ILE A 38 3.81 3.62 2.27
CA ILE A 38 2.51 4.23 2.00
C ILE A 38 1.52 3.31 1.27
N HIS A 39 1.92 2.12 0.81
CA HIS A 39 1.10 1.31 -0.09
C HIS A 39 -0.27 0.94 0.49
N ASP A 40 -0.31 0.59 1.78
CA ASP A 40 -1.54 0.25 2.50
C ASP A 40 -2.03 1.39 3.40
N LEU A 41 -1.50 2.61 3.26
CA LEU A 41 -1.92 3.75 4.10
C LEU A 41 -3.42 4.01 3.99
N VAL A 42 -4.00 3.76 2.82
CA VAL A 42 -5.43 3.97 2.53
C VAL A 42 -6.35 2.99 3.25
N GLU A 43 -5.82 1.85 3.73
CA GLU A 43 -6.61 0.82 4.43
C GLU A 43 -7.17 1.32 5.77
N ILE A 44 -6.63 2.40 6.33
CA ILE A 44 -7.20 3.06 7.51
C ILE A 44 -8.64 3.56 7.27
N GLU A 45 -8.98 3.92 6.03
CA GLU A 45 -10.33 4.32 5.63
C GLU A 45 -11.03 3.26 4.76
N ALA A 46 -10.31 2.60 3.85
CA ALA A 46 -10.88 1.64 2.91
C ALA A 46 -11.19 0.27 3.54
N GLY A 47 -10.47 -0.09 4.61
CA GLY A 47 -10.44 -1.44 5.17
C GLY A 47 -9.59 -2.41 4.34
N ASP A 48 -9.11 -3.46 4.99
CA ASP A 48 -8.33 -4.55 4.38
C ASP A 48 -9.30 -5.62 3.83
N ILE A 49 -9.33 -5.75 2.49
CA ILE A 49 -10.02 -6.84 1.78
C ILE A 49 -8.97 -7.89 1.41
N PRO A 50 -9.09 -9.14 1.91
CA PRO A 50 -8.13 -10.20 1.65
C PRO A 50 -7.87 -10.41 0.17
N ALA A 51 -6.60 -10.57 -0.21
CA ALA A 51 -6.23 -10.79 -1.61
C ALA A 51 -6.97 -11.97 -2.24
N PHE A 52 -7.22 -13.05 -1.49
CA PHE A 52 -7.95 -14.23 -1.98
C PHE A 52 -9.40 -13.92 -2.38
N ASP A 53 -10.07 -13.02 -1.67
CA ASP A 53 -11.46 -12.61 -1.97
C ASP A 53 -11.51 -11.84 -3.30
N THR A 54 -10.46 -11.06 -3.59
CA THR A 54 -10.35 -10.33 -4.87
C THR A 54 -10.03 -11.23 -6.08
N LEU A 55 -9.48 -12.43 -5.83
CA LEU A 55 -9.21 -13.42 -6.88
C LEU A 55 -10.44 -14.27 -7.22
N THR A 56 -11.40 -14.34 -6.31
CA THR A 56 -12.56 -15.23 -6.41
C THR A 56 -13.87 -14.50 -6.63
N SER A 57 -13.91 -13.17 -6.41
CA SER A 57 -15.09 -12.34 -6.60
C SER A 57 -14.73 -11.02 -7.29
N ASP A 58 -15.28 -10.82 -8.49
CA ASP A 58 -15.18 -9.55 -9.22
C ASP A 58 -15.88 -8.40 -8.47
N GLU A 59 -16.92 -8.71 -7.69
CA GLU A 59 -17.60 -7.74 -6.83
C GLU A 59 -16.66 -7.24 -5.73
N MET A 60 -15.95 -8.16 -5.05
CA MET A 60 -14.99 -7.79 -3.99
C MET A 60 -13.81 -7.00 -4.55
N LYS A 61 -13.32 -7.40 -5.74
CA LYS A 61 -12.26 -6.67 -6.44
C LYS A 61 -12.69 -5.25 -6.79
N SER A 62 -13.91 -5.08 -7.31
CA SER A 62 -14.47 -3.77 -7.65
C SER A 62 -14.72 -2.92 -6.40
N ALA A 63 -15.20 -3.54 -5.31
CA ALA A 63 -15.41 -2.88 -4.03
C ALA A 63 -14.08 -2.38 -3.43
N LYS A 64 -13.02 -3.19 -3.46
CA LYS A 64 -11.66 -2.79 -3.00
C LYS A 64 -11.17 -1.56 -3.75
N ALA A 65 -11.20 -1.62 -5.09
CA ALA A 65 -10.76 -0.50 -5.92
C ALA A 65 -11.57 0.77 -5.66
N HIS A 66 -12.90 0.66 -5.51
CA HIS A 66 -13.76 1.80 -5.22
C HIS A 66 -13.46 2.43 -3.85
N ASN A 67 -13.32 1.60 -2.81
CA ASN A 67 -13.06 2.07 -1.44
C ASN A 67 -11.70 2.73 -1.32
N GLU A 68 -10.66 2.15 -1.94
CA GLU A 68 -9.31 2.72 -1.98
C GLU A 68 -9.28 4.06 -2.72
N GLN A 69 -9.95 4.15 -3.88
CA GLN A 69 -10.04 5.40 -4.64
C GLN A 69 -10.69 6.51 -3.81
N LYS A 70 -11.80 6.20 -3.13
CA LYS A 70 -12.48 7.15 -2.23
C LYS A 70 -11.59 7.57 -1.06
N ALA A 71 -10.85 6.64 -0.46
CA ALA A 71 -9.89 6.95 0.60
C ALA A 71 -8.80 7.90 0.08
N ILE A 72 -8.20 7.63 -1.08
CA ILE A 72 -7.18 8.49 -1.69
C ILE A 72 -7.70 9.92 -1.89
N GLU A 73 -8.93 10.08 -2.40
CA GLU A 73 -9.57 11.38 -2.60
C GLU A 73 -9.76 12.14 -1.28
N ASN A 74 -10.17 11.45 -0.22
CA ASN A 74 -10.28 12.03 1.12
C ASN A 74 -8.92 12.49 1.64
N PHE A 75 -7.87 11.67 1.48
CA PHE A 75 -6.51 12.02 1.89
C PHE A 75 -5.99 13.24 1.13
N ARG A 76 -6.17 13.29 -0.19
CA ARG A 76 -5.79 14.45 -1.03
C ARG A 76 -6.47 15.74 -0.57
N THR A 77 -7.76 15.64 -0.23
CA THR A 77 -8.53 16.78 0.29
C THR A 77 -7.99 17.26 1.64
N LYS A 78 -7.70 16.33 2.56
CA LYS A 78 -7.17 16.65 3.91
C LYS A 78 -5.76 17.25 3.87
N LEU A 79 -4.93 16.84 2.90
CA LEU A 79 -3.53 17.25 2.80
C LEU A 79 -3.30 18.55 2.01
N ASN A 80 -4.36 19.30 1.67
CA ASN A 80 -4.30 20.59 0.97
C ASN A 80 -3.53 20.56 -0.36
N HIS A 81 -4.07 19.87 -1.37
CA HIS A 81 -3.87 19.97 -2.84
C HIS A 81 -2.48 20.15 -3.49
N LYS A 82 -1.40 20.48 -2.77
CA LYS A 82 -0.03 20.68 -3.29
C LYS A 82 0.79 19.39 -3.24
N LEU A 83 0.17 18.25 -3.49
CA LEU A 83 0.86 16.96 -3.53
C LEU A 83 0.76 16.41 -4.96
N GLY A 84 1.88 16.44 -5.69
CA GLY A 84 2.01 15.82 -7.00
C GLY A 84 1.80 16.71 -8.21
N GLU A 85 2.20 17.99 -8.17
CA GLU A 85 2.52 18.75 -9.39
C GLU A 85 3.95 18.39 -9.86
N GLU A 86 4.14 17.14 -10.25
CA GLU A 86 5.26 16.71 -11.11
C GLU A 86 4.69 15.92 -12.30
#